data_AF-S0KJ83-F1
#
_entry.id   AF-S0KJ83-F1
#
_cell.length_a   1.000
_cell.length_b   1.000
_cell.length_c   1.000
_cell.angle_alpha   90.00
_cell.angle_beta   90.00
_cell.angle_gamma   90.00
#
_symmetry.space_group_name_H-M   'P 1'
#
loop_
_entity.id
_entity.type
_entity.pdbx_description
1 polymer ?
#
loop_
_entity_poly.entity_id
_entity_poly.type
_entity_poly.pdbx_seq_one_letter_code
_entity_poly.pdbx_strand_id
1 'polypeptide(L)'
;MEYVIGKVDMTFETFYQSDCSAEVLADLKLATIFEPILKRQSTRNPRLQKQLNNHYCIKQVPVYMDLADYLVIKDQVNHPLYPLVQEWQDIKSVRADEVDACKYKRLLADGSYGKREYLGKKRPKPVPFPLKILADYYQFMHYSYAAEIGFVSNQVNSYEAFDQLYGRHIYSVIARINNQAIPLLWPDYLYHVPENHLELGFLKTEENLRYQLLNQWQAGDQLKIEIWADGFADVCLVTELKANLGQPITAAIEEEGILFRLPKALAEVIYPSKDKGIWFVEDSWQPLPGKWLDEQTWLVANESLGDLPRYQVKWTHPLYGTYLTVVSIK
;
A
#
# COMPACT_ATOMS: atom_id res chain seq x y z
N MET A 1 -5.47 -22.41 -29.92
CA MET A 1 -6.28 -21.83 -28.82
C MET A 1 -6.50 -20.38 -29.15
N GLU A 2 -7.76 -20.00 -29.27
CA GLU A 2 -8.19 -18.66 -29.68
C GLU A 2 -9.01 -18.04 -28.57
N TYR A 3 -8.75 -16.76 -28.31
CA TYR A 3 -9.36 -16.01 -27.24
C TYR A 3 -10.15 -14.83 -27.83
N VAL A 4 -11.11 -14.35 -27.05
CA VAL A 4 -11.62 -12.99 -27.19
C VAL A 4 -11.05 -12.18 -26.04
N ILE A 5 -10.40 -11.07 -26.37
CA ILE A 5 -9.86 -10.13 -25.39
C ILE A 5 -10.55 -8.78 -25.53
N GLY A 6 -10.60 -8.05 -24.43
CA GLY A 6 -11.15 -6.70 -24.38
C GLY A 6 -10.68 -5.96 -23.14
N LYS A 7 -11.33 -4.84 -22.83
CA LYS A 7 -11.09 -4.04 -21.64
C LYS A 7 -12.41 -3.70 -20.96
N VAL A 8 -12.43 -3.65 -19.63
CA VAL A 8 -13.62 -3.23 -18.88
C VAL A 8 -13.22 -2.42 -17.66
N ASP A 9 -14.04 -1.45 -17.28
CA ASP A 9 -13.87 -0.72 -16.04
C ASP A 9 -14.39 -1.60 -14.88
N MET A 10 -13.57 -1.84 -13.85
CA MET A 10 -13.91 -2.71 -12.72
C MET A 10 -13.87 -1.95 -11.41
N THR A 11 -14.86 -2.18 -10.53
CA THR A 11 -14.70 -1.78 -9.13
C THR A 11 -13.57 -2.58 -8.47
N PHE A 12 -13.01 -2.06 -7.38
CA PHE A 12 -11.96 -2.77 -6.63
C PHE A 12 -12.44 -4.15 -6.14
N GLU A 13 -13.70 -4.26 -5.70
CA GLU A 13 -14.31 -5.52 -5.28
C GLU A 13 -14.31 -6.54 -6.41
N THR A 14 -14.77 -6.14 -7.59
CA THR A 14 -14.79 -6.99 -8.78
C THR A 14 -13.38 -7.42 -9.18
N PHE A 15 -12.42 -6.51 -9.06
CA PHE A 15 -11.04 -6.77 -9.41
C PHE A 15 -10.34 -7.71 -8.44
N TYR A 16 -10.59 -7.62 -7.13
CA TYR A 16 -9.93 -8.46 -6.11
C TYR A 16 -10.74 -9.71 -5.71
N GLN A 17 -11.92 -9.95 -6.31
CA GLN A 17 -12.81 -11.04 -5.89
C GLN A 17 -12.19 -12.44 -5.89
N SER A 18 -11.22 -12.68 -6.76
CA SER A 18 -10.50 -13.96 -6.87
C SER A 18 -9.28 -14.05 -5.95
N ASP A 19 -8.93 -12.96 -5.27
CA ASP A 19 -7.79 -12.86 -4.35
C ASP A 19 -8.22 -12.81 -2.88
N CYS A 20 -9.46 -12.43 -2.58
CA CYS A 20 -9.96 -12.11 -1.25
C CYS A 20 -11.30 -12.80 -0.93
N SER A 21 -11.59 -12.97 0.37
CA SER A 21 -12.89 -13.46 0.82
C SER A 21 -13.98 -12.38 0.69
N ALA A 22 -15.25 -12.79 0.70
CA ALA A 22 -16.39 -11.88 0.58
C ALA A 22 -16.41 -10.81 1.68
N GLU A 23 -15.97 -11.16 2.90
CA GLU A 23 -15.91 -10.24 4.04
C GLU A 23 -14.88 -9.12 3.80
N VAL A 24 -13.70 -9.45 3.26
CA VAL A 24 -12.67 -8.47 2.91
C VAL A 24 -13.16 -7.56 1.78
N LEU A 25 -13.84 -8.13 0.78
CA LEU A 25 -14.38 -7.36 -0.34
C LEU A 25 -15.47 -6.37 0.12
N ALA A 26 -16.33 -6.77 1.04
CA ALA A 26 -17.38 -5.90 1.60
C ALA A 26 -16.80 -4.68 2.36
N ASP A 27 -15.56 -4.81 2.84
CA ASP A 27 -14.79 -3.78 3.53
C ASP A 27 -13.84 -2.99 2.60
N LEU A 28 -13.94 -3.14 1.27
CA LEU A 28 -13.17 -2.33 0.30
C LEU A 28 -13.70 -0.90 0.13
N LYS A 29 -14.15 -0.29 1.22
CA LYS A 29 -14.60 1.10 1.26
C LYS A 29 -13.50 2.03 1.72
N LEU A 30 -13.60 3.30 1.37
CA LEU A 30 -12.69 4.31 1.87
C LEU A 30 -12.98 4.60 3.34
N ALA A 31 -11.97 4.47 4.21
CA ALA A 31 -12.05 4.95 5.58
C ALA A 31 -12.08 6.49 5.59
N THR A 32 -12.88 7.08 6.49
CA THR A 32 -13.04 8.55 6.61
C THR A 32 -11.73 9.28 6.90
N ILE A 33 -10.80 8.63 7.60
CA ILE A 33 -9.46 9.16 7.89
C ILE A 33 -8.64 9.48 6.64
N PHE A 34 -8.94 8.86 5.49
CA PHE A 34 -8.29 9.15 4.22
C PHE A 34 -8.90 10.33 3.46
N GLU A 35 -10.06 10.85 3.86
CA GLU A 35 -10.68 11.99 3.17
C GLU A 35 -9.78 13.24 3.13
N PRO A 36 -9.10 13.65 4.21
CA PRO A 36 -8.16 14.78 4.16
C PRO A 36 -6.99 14.51 3.21
N ILE A 37 -6.49 13.27 3.16
CA ILE A 37 -5.39 12.87 2.29
C ILE A 37 -5.81 12.99 0.82
N LEU A 38 -6.99 12.47 0.48
CA LEU A 38 -7.56 12.59 -0.87
C LEU A 38 -7.94 14.01 -1.28
N LYS A 39 -8.26 14.89 -0.33
CA LYS A 39 -8.50 16.31 -0.61
C LYS A 39 -7.20 17.03 -1.01
N ARG A 40 -6.07 16.59 -0.48
CA ARG A 40 -4.74 17.19 -0.73
C ARG A 40 -4.04 16.57 -1.92
N GLN A 41 -4.23 15.27 -2.15
CA GLN A 41 -3.63 14.54 -3.25
C GLN A 41 -4.68 14.22 -4.30
N SER A 42 -4.44 14.64 -5.55
CA SER A 42 -5.22 14.18 -6.70
C SER A 42 -4.54 12.97 -7.33
N THR A 43 -5.33 11.95 -7.70
CA THR A 43 -4.77 10.82 -8.45
C THR A 43 -4.32 11.32 -9.81
N ARG A 44 -3.03 11.22 -10.08
CA ARG A 44 -2.46 11.45 -11.41
C ARG A 44 -2.52 10.20 -12.28
N ASN A 45 -2.95 9.07 -11.71
CA ASN A 45 -3.09 7.84 -12.46
C ASN A 45 -4.44 7.83 -13.22
N PRO A 46 -4.44 7.86 -14.57
CA PRO A 46 -5.67 7.86 -15.36
C PRO A 46 -6.49 6.57 -15.25
N ARG A 47 -5.90 5.49 -14.72
CA ARG A 47 -6.55 4.20 -14.48
C ARG A 47 -7.43 4.23 -13.24
N LEU A 48 -7.17 5.11 -12.28
CA LEU A 48 -7.86 5.13 -10.99
C LEU A 48 -8.89 6.24 -10.98
N GLN A 49 -10.17 5.89 -10.80
CA GLN A 49 -11.25 6.86 -10.64
C GLN A 49 -12.01 6.62 -9.34
N LYS A 50 -12.19 7.68 -8.55
CA LYS A 50 -13.14 7.71 -7.43
C LYS A 50 -14.57 7.80 -7.98
N GLN A 51 -15.43 6.89 -7.56
CA GLN A 51 -16.85 6.87 -7.86
C GLN A 51 -17.67 7.53 -6.73
N LEU A 52 -18.99 7.63 -6.93
CA LEU A 52 -19.94 8.01 -5.88
C LEU A 52 -19.88 7.00 -4.72
N ASN A 53 -20.25 7.43 -3.52
CA ASN A 53 -20.26 6.60 -2.30
C ASN A 53 -18.89 6.03 -1.89
N ASN A 54 -17.79 6.73 -2.20
CA ASN A 54 -16.45 6.38 -1.73
C ASN A 54 -15.88 5.04 -2.27
N HIS A 55 -16.44 4.51 -3.37
CA HIS A 55 -15.88 3.38 -4.10
C HIS A 55 -14.82 3.84 -5.11
N TYR A 56 -13.94 2.91 -5.50
CA TYR A 56 -12.93 3.13 -6.54
C TYR A 56 -13.13 2.16 -7.69
N CYS A 57 -12.82 2.64 -8.88
CA CYS A 57 -12.80 1.86 -10.11
C CYS A 57 -11.40 1.91 -10.74
N ILE A 58 -10.96 0.74 -11.22
CA ILE A 58 -9.83 0.57 -12.11
C ILE A 58 -10.38 0.55 -13.54
N LYS A 59 -10.05 1.58 -14.31
CA LYS A 59 -10.47 1.67 -15.70
C LYS A 59 -9.73 0.70 -16.59
N GLN A 60 -10.37 0.28 -17.68
CA GLN A 60 -9.73 -0.37 -18.82
C GLN A 60 -8.97 -1.66 -18.47
N VAL A 61 -9.42 -2.42 -17.46
CA VAL A 61 -8.78 -3.67 -17.04
C VAL A 61 -8.82 -4.68 -18.20
N PRO A 62 -7.65 -5.22 -18.64
CA PRO A 62 -7.63 -6.24 -19.68
C PRO A 62 -8.36 -7.50 -19.23
N VAL A 63 -9.31 -7.95 -20.04
CA VAL A 63 -10.14 -9.13 -19.79
C VAL A 63 -10.10 -10.08 -20.95
N TYR A 64 -10.40 -11.34 -20.68
CA TYR A 64 -10.48 -12.34 -21.73
C TYR A 64 -11.49 -13.46 -21.42
N MET A 65 -11.85 -14.19 -22.48
CA MET A 65 -12.50 -15.49 -22.39
C MET A 65 -12.18 -16.34 -23.63
N ASP A 66 -12.59 -17.60 -23.60
CA ASP A 66 -12.47 -18.50 -24.74
C ASP A 66 -13.43 -18.06 -25.87
N LEU A 67 -12.96 -18.11 -27.13
CA LEU A 67 -13.76 -17.63 -28.27
C LEU A 67 -15.09 -18.37 -28.42
N ALA A 68 -15.11 -19.68 -28.18
CA ALA A 68 -16.33 -20.49 -28.26
C ALA A 68 -17.40 -20.00 -27.27
N ASP A 69 -17.01 -19.72 -26.02
CA ASP A 69 -17.91 -19.22 -24.98
C ASP A 69 -18.47 -17.84 -25.35
N TYR A 70 -17.61 -16.96 -25.88
CA TYR A 70 -18.02 -15.63 -26.31
C TYR A 70 -19.11 -15.68 -27.40
N LEU A 71 -18.94 -16.54 -28.42
CA LEU A 71 -19.91 -16.68 -29.50
C LEU A 71 -21.27 -17.16 -28.99
N VAL A 72 -21.28 -18.16 -28.10
CA VAL A 72 -22.51 -18.66 -27.47
C VAL A 72 -23.25 -17.54 -26.72
N ILE A 73 -22.52 -16.73 -25.96
CA ILE A 73 -23.10 -15.61 -25.20
C ILE A 73 -23.65 -14.55 -26.14
N LYS A 74 -22.91 -14.14 -27.18
CA LYS A 74 -23.34 -13.09 -28.11
C LYS A 74 -24.55 -13.50 -28.94
N ASP A 75 -24.68 -14.77 -29.30
CA ASP A 75 -25.82 -15.29 -30.07
C ASP A 75 -27.10 -15.40 -29.22
N GLN A 76 -26.99 -15.33 -27.90
CA GLN A 76 -28.10 -15.45 -26.96
C GLN A 76 -28.21 -14.19 -26.07
N VAL A 77 -29.02 -13.21 -26.50
CA VAL A 77 -29.23 -11.95 -25.75
C VAL A 77 -29.73 -12.17 -24.31
N ASN A 78 -30.46 -13.26 -24.05
CA ASN A 78 -30.93 -13.64 -22.71
C ASN A 78 -29.88 -14.39 -21.86
N HIS A 79 -28.67 -14.60 -22.37
CA HIS A 79 -27.62 -15.26 -21.62
C HIS A 79 -27.24 -14.42 -20.39
N PRO A 80 -27.11 -15.00 -19.18
CA PRO A 80 -26.82 -14.24 -17.96
C PRO A 80 -25.57 -13.35 -18.04
N LEU A 81 -24.55 -13.80 -18.78
CA LEU A 81 -23.29 -13.08 -18.98
C LEU A 81 -23.32 -12.04 -20.11
N TYR A 82 -24.39 -11.97 -20.91
CA TYR A 82 -24.48 -11.05 -22.04
C TYR A 82 -24.26 -9.58 -21.64
N PRO A 83 -24.84 -9.07 -20.53
CA PRO A 83 -24.61 -7.68 -20.10
C PRO A 83 -23.13 -7.39 -19.81
N LEU A 84 -22.43 -8.30 -19.13
CA LEU A 84 -21.00 -8.13 -18.78
C LEU A 84 -20.12 -8.04 -20.03
N VAL A 85 -20.40 -8.88 -21.03
CA VAL A 85 -19.66 -8.90 -22.29
C VAL A 85 -20.01 -7.69 -23.18
N GLN A 86 -21.18 -7.08 -23.02
CA GLN A 86 -21.55 -5.84 -23.73
C GLN A 86 -20.78 -4.62 -23.23
N GLU A 87 -20.36 -4.60 -21.96
CA GLU A 87 -19.57 -3.51 -21.38
C GLU A 87 -18.11 -3.51 -21.82
N TRP A 88 -17.65 -4.60 -22.46
CA TRP A 88 -16.27 -4.71 -22.93
C TRP A 88 -15.99 -3.74 -24.09
N GLN A 89 -14.83 -3.11 -24.00
CA GLN A 89 -14.28 -2.18 -24.97
C GLN A 89 -13.10 -2.81 -25.70
N ASP A 90 -12.75 -2.28 -26.88
CA ASP A 90 -11.61 -2.75 -27.69
C ASP A 90 -11.61 -4.26 -27.95
N ILE A 91 -12.81 -4.85 -28.15
CA ILE A 91 -12.96 -6.31 -28.31
C ILE A 91 -12.28 -6.78 -29.58
N LYS A 92 -11.40 -7.78 -29.46
CA LYS A 92 -10.75 -8.45 -30.60
C LYS A 92 -10.60 -9.94 -30.34
N SER A 93 -10.78 -10.75 -31.40
CA SER A 93 -10.37 -12.15 -31.38
C SER A 93 -8.89 -12.24 -31.71
N VAL A 94 -8.15 -13.05 -30.95
CA VAL A 94 -6.70 -13.19 -31.08
C VAL A 94 -6.27 -14.64 -30.88
N ARG A 95 -5.22 -15.03 -31.59
CA ARG A 95 -4.52 -16.28 -31.29
C ARG A 95 -3.61 -16.11 -30.08
N ALA A 96 -3.34 -17.22 -29.39
CA ALA A 96 -2.51 -17.22 -28.18
C ALA A 96 -1.10 -16.61 -28.36
N ASP A 97 -0.52 -16.70 -29.57
CA ASP A 97 0.78 -16.13 -29.91
C ASP A 97 0.72 -14.63 -30.29
N GLU A 98 -0.46 -14.11 -30.58
CA GLU A 98 -0.69 -12.71 -30.95
C GLU A 98 -0.95 -11.82 -29.72
N VAL A 99 -1.28 -12.42 -28.57
CA VAL A 99 -1.66 -11.67 -27.36
C VAL A 99 -0.55 -10.72 -26.89
N ASP A 100 -0.97 -9.61 -26.31
CA ASP A 100 -0.07 -8.60 -25.75
C ASP A 100 0.62 -9.15 -24.50
N ALA A 101 1.79 -8.59 -24.19
CA ALA A 101 2.62 -9.01 -23.07
C ALA A 101 2.12 -8.45 -21.72
N CYS A 102 0.84 -8.65 -21.39
CA CYS A 102 0.23 -8.22 -20.13
C CYS A 102 -0.61 -9.34 -19.51
N LYS A 103 -1.07 -9.12 -18.27
CA LYS A 103 -1.98 -10.05 -17.60
C LYS A 103 -3.43 -9.65 -17.81
N TYR A 104 -4.29 -10.64 -17.98
CA TYR A 104 -5.72 -10.50 -18.20
C TYR A 104 -6.51 -11.13 -17.06
N LYS A 105 -7.71 -10.60 -16.81
CA LYS A 105 -8.73 -11.20 -15.93
C LYS A 105 -9.65 -12.09 -16.78
N ARG A 106 -9.75 -13.39 -16.47
CA ARG A 106 -10.69 -14.29 -17.15
C ARG A 106 -12.12 -14.04 -16.67
N LEU A 107 -13.08 -13.84 -17.57
CA LEU A 107 -14.51 -13.96 -17.20
C LEU A 107 -14.89 -15.44 -17.12
N LEU A 108 -15.37 -15.86 -15.97
CA LEU A 108 -15.76 -17.24 -15.68
C LEU A 108 -17.25 -17.47 -15.98
N ALA A 109 -17.65 -18.75 -16.09
CA ALA A 109 -19.02 -19.14 -16.41
C ALA A 109 -20.05 -18.70 -15.34
N ASP A 110 -19.59 -18.47 -14.11
CA ASP A 110 -20.41 -17.96 -13.00
C ASP A 110 -20.55 -16.42 -13.00
N GLY A 111 -19.91 -15.73 -13.94
CA GLY A 111 -19.93 -14.27 -14.07
C GLY A 111 -18.89 -13.54 -13.22
N SER A 112 -18.04 -14.26 -12.49
CA SER A 112 -16.91 -13.68 -11.77
C SER A 112 -15.67 -13.53 -12.64
N TYR A 113 -14.73 -12.69 -12.21
CA TYR A 113 -13.43 -12.53 -12.83
C TYR A 113 -12.33 -13.25 -12.03
N GLY A 114 -11.61 -14.15 -12.70
CA GLY A 114 -10.52 -14.94 -12.13
C GLY A 114 -9.27 -14.12 -11.77
N LYS A 115 -8.20 -14.79 -11.35
CA LYS A 115 -6.91 -14.14 -11.07
C LYS A 115 -6.30 -13.57 -12.35
N ARG A 116 -5.42 -12.57 -12.21
CA ARG A 116 -4.67 -12.02 -13.34
C ARG A 116 -3.64 -13.04 -13.83
N GLU A 117 -3.66 -13.35 -15.12
CA GLU A 117 -2.73 -14.31 -15.71
C GLU A 117 -2.23 -13.89 -17.09
N TYR A 118 -1.05 -14.38 -17.46
CA TYR A 118 -0.52 -14.17 -18.81
C TYR A 118 -1.20 -15.11 -19.78
N LEU A 119 -1.57 -14.56 -20.93
CA LEU A 119 -2.01 -15.35 -22.07
C LEU A 119 -0.85 -15.57 -23.01
N GLY A 120 -0.72 -16.80 -23.50
CA GLY A 120 0.29 -17.14 -24.50
C GLY A 120 1.73 -17.13 -23.98
N LYS A 121 2.67 -16.82 -24.90
CA LYS A 121 4.12 -16.95 -24.66
C LYS A 121 4.84 -15.61 -24.43
N LYS A 122 4.25 -14.49 -24.82
CA LYS A 122 4.89 -13.17 -24.63
C LYS A 122 4.91 -12.82 -23.15
N ARG A 123 6.06 -12.34 -22.66
CA ARG A 123 6.25 -11.89 -21.28
C ARG A 123 6.45 -10.37 -21.27
N PRO A 124 5.97 -9.67 -20.23
CA PRO A 124 6.13 -8.23 -20.12
C PRO A 124 7.60 -7.86 -20.00
N LYS A 125 7.88 -6.59 -20.26
CA LYS A 125 9.21 -6.02 -20.02
C LYS A 125 9.50 -6.02 -18.52
N PRO A 126 10.73 -6.35 -18.09
CA PRO A 126 11.10 -6.15 -16.70
C PRO A 126 11.02 -4.65 -16.35
N VAL A 127 10.82 -4.34 -15.07
CA VAL A 127 10.96 -2.96 -14.60
C VAL A 127 12.41 -2.51 -14.83
N PRO A 128 12.64 -1.32 -15.44
CA PRO A 128 13.98 -0.89 -15.84
C PRO A 128 14.94 -0.73 -14.65
N PHE A 129 14.40 -0.40 -13.48
CA PHE A 129 15.13 -0.34 -12.23
C PHE A 129 14.38 -1.15 -11.15
N PRO A 130 15.04 -2.03 -10.39
CA PRO A 130 14.37 -2.82 -9.37
C PRO A 130 13.90 -1.91 -8.23
N LEU A 131 12.65 -2.06 -7.84
CA LEU A 131 12.11 -1.47 -6.62
C LEU A 131 12.54 -2.28 -5.40
N LYS A 132 12.68 -1.60 -4.26
CA LYS A 132 12.87 -2.21 -2.93
C LYS A 132 12.10 -1.44 -1.88
N ILE A 133 11.80 -2.13 -0.78
CA ILE A 133 11.39 -1.48 0.46
C ILE A 133 12.64 -0.77 1.02
N LEU A 134 12.59 0.56 1.06
CA LEU A 134 13.67 1.43 1.53
C LEU A 134 13.63 1.61 3.05
N ALA A 135 12.43 1.72 3.59
CA ALA A 135 12.17 1.87 5.02
C ALA A 135 10.84 1.21 5.39
N ASP A 136 10.76 0.69 6.61
CA ASP A 136 9.55 0.22 7.25
C ASP A 136 9.34 0.95 8.59
N TYR A 137 8.10 1.36 8.82
CA TYR A 137 7.67 2.09 9.99
C TYR A 137 6.55 1.32 10.69
N TYR A 138 6.63 1.26 12.01
CA TYR A 138 5.72 0.57 12.89
C TYR A 138 5.04 1.58 13.79
N GLN A 139 3.72 1.48 13.89
CA GLN A 139 2.89 2.35 14.73
C GLN A 139 3.12 3.84 14.45
N PHE A 140 3.20 4.19 13.17
CA PHE A 140 3.40 5.55 12.68
C PHE A 140 2.06 6.24 12.47
N MET A 141 1.81 7.32 13.23
CA MET A 141 0.57 8.11 13.13
C MET A 141 -0.68 7.22 13.27
N HIS A 142 -1.51 7.15 12.23
CA HIS A 142 -2.72 6.33 12.17
C HIS A 142 -2.48 4.94 11.54
N TYR A 143 -1.23 4.58 11.25
CA TYR A 143 -0.86 3.31 10.63
C TYR A 143 -0.28 2.32 11.64
N SER A 144 -0.67 1.05 11.54
CA SER A 144 -0.03 -0.05 12.27
C SER A 144 1.31 -0.40 11.65
N TYR A 145 1.37 -0.37 10.31
CA TYR A 145 2.57 -0.55 9.50
C TYR A 145 2.53 0.44 8.33
N ALA A 146 3.67 1.02 8.01
CA ALA A 146 3.88 1.80 6.80
C ALA A 146 5.24 1.47 6.20
N ALA A 147 5.41 1.68 4.90
CA ALA A 147 6.70 1.46 4.26
C ALA A 147 6.91 2.40 3.06
N GLU A 148 8.17 2.65 2.77
CA GLU A 148 8.60 3.38 1.59
C GLU A 148 9.14 2.39 0.57
N ILE A 149 8.63 2.43 -0.65
CA ILE A 149 9.10 1.64 -1.78
C ILE A 149 9.67 2.58 -2.82
N GLY A 150 10.95 2.41 -3.14
CA GLY A 150 11.63 3.25 -4.12
C GLY A 150 12.63 2.47 -4.95
N PHE A 151 13.25 3.17 -5.89
CA PHE A 151 14.35 2.62 -6.67
C PHE A 151 15.63 2.61 -5.84
N VAL A 152 16.42 1.56 -5.97
CA VAL A 152 17.78 1.49 -5.39
C VAL A 152 18.74 2.45 -6.09
N SER A 153 18.41 2.85 -7.33
CA SER A 153 19.27 3.65 -8.18
C SER A 153 19.20 5.12 -7.80
N ASN A 154 20.36 5.73 -7.56
CA ASN A 154 20.52 7.17 -7.38
C ASN A 154 20.14 7.97 -8.66
N GLN A 155 19.88 7.30 -9.78
CA GLN A 155 19.48 7.94 -11.04
C GLN A 155 18.03 8.41 -11.05
N VAL A 156 17.19 7.91 -10.13
CA VAL A 156 15.80 8.35 -9.98
C VAL A 156 15.69 9.13 -8.68
N ASN A 157 15.98 10.43 -8.76
CA ASN A 157 16.06 11.34 -7.62
C ASN A 157 15.07 12.52 -7.72
N SER A 158 14.07 12.40 -8.60
CA SER A 158 12.97 13.36 -8.69
C SER A 158 11.64 12.65 -8.89
N TYR A 159 10.58 13.35 -8.51
CA TYR A 159 9.24 12.80 -8.46
C TYR A 159 8.77 12.56 -9.89
N GLU A 160 9.07 13.49 -10.78
CA GLU A 160 8.81 13.40 -12.21
C GLU A 160 9.52 12.21 -12.83
N ALA A 161 10.76 11.93 -12.42
CA ALA A 161 11.49 10.77 -12.91
C ALA A 161 10.83 9.46 -12.44
N PHE A 162 10.42 9.37 -11.17
CA PHE A 162 9.69 8.21 -10.66
C PHE A 162 8.35 8.03 -11.37
N ASP A 163 7.57 9.10 -11.50
CA ASP A 163 6.24 9.11 -12.11
C ASP A 163 6.29 8.67 -13.59
N GLN A 164 7.25 9.20 -14.36
CA GLN A 164 7.44 8.86 -15.76
C GLN A 164 7.90 7.42 -15.97
N LEU A 165 8.79 6.92 -15.10
CA LEU A 165 9.34 5.57 -15.21
C LEU A 165 8.36 4.51 -14.75
N TYR A 166 7.54 4.80 -13.74
CA TYR A 166 6.74 3.77 -13.09
C TYR A 166 5.44 4.26 -12.43
N GLY A 167 5.43 5.42 -11.77
CA GLY A 167 4.30 5.87 -10.95
C GLY A 167 2.94 5.94 -11.68
N ARG A 168 2.90 6.48 -12.90
CA ARG A 168 1.66 6.52 -13.70
C ARG A 168 1.11 5.15 -14.10
N HIS A 169 1.91 4.09 -13.94
CA HIS A 169 1.56 2.75 -14.39
C HIS A 169 0.98 1.88 -13.26
N ILE A 170 1.19 2.19 -11.98
CA ILE A 170 0.68 1.39 -10.86
C ILE A 170 -0.79 1.69 -10.59
N TYR A 171 -1.67 0.74 -10.85
CA TYR A 171 -3.12 0.90 -10.60
C TYR A 171 -3.65 -0.09 -9.56
N SER A 172 -2.79 -0.92 -8.98
CA SER A 172 -3.17 -1.84 -7.93
C SER A 172 -1.96 -2.29 -7.14
N VAL A 173 -2.14 -2.39 -5.84
CA VAL A 173 -1.18 -2.98 -4.91
C VAL A 173 -1.95 -3.91 -3.99
N ILE A 174 -1.40 -5.10 -3.77
CA ILE A 174 -1.94 -6.06 -2.80
C ILE A 174 -0.81 -6.49 -1.87
N ALA A 175 -1.08 -6.46 -0.58
CA ALA A 175 -0.19 -7.01 0.41
C ALA A 175 -0.66 -8.42 0.82
N ARG A 176 0.28 -9.27 1.22
CA ARG A 176 -0.01 -10.60 1.74
C ARG A 176 0.82 -10.88 2.97
N ILE A 177 0.14 -11.38 4.00
CA ILE A 177 0.76 -11.87 5.24
C ILE A 177 0.14 -13.24 5.50
N ASN A 178 0.96 -14.25 5.74
CA ASN A 178 0.49 -15.62 5.98
C ASN A 178 -0.50 -16.11 4.89
N ASN A 179 -0.22 -15.75 3.63
CA ASN A 179 -1.04 -15.98 2.43
C ASN A 179 -2.41 -15.27 2.37
N GLN A 180 -2.80 -14.51 3.40
CA GLN A 180 -4.02 -13.72 3.39
C GLN A 180 -3.78 -12.41 2.65
N ALA A 181 -4.67 -12.09 1.71
CA ALA A 181 -4.58 -10.89 0.88
C ALA A 181 -5.21 -9.66 1.54
N ILE A 182 -4.50 -8.54 1.46
CA ILE A 182 -4.94 -7.22 1.87
C ILE A 182 -4.88 -6.32 0.64
N PRO A 183 -6.00 -6.13 -0.08
CA PRO A 183 -6.04 -5.19 -1.19
C PRO A 183 -5.89 -3.78 -0.68
N LEU A 184 -4.96 -3.04 -1.29
CA LEU A 184 -4.74 -1.64 -0.95
C LEU A 184 -5.59 -0.78 -1.89
N LEU A 185 -6.36 0.15 -1.32
CA LEU A 185 -6.96 1.25 -2.06
C LEU A 185 -5.89 2.28 -2.39
N TRP A 186 -6.14 3.12 -3.39
CA TRP A 186 -5.22 4.19 -3.76
C TRP A 186 -4.69 5.04 -2.57
N PRO A 187 -5.52 5.50 -1.61
CA PRO A 187 -4.98 6.25 -0.46
C PRO A 187 -4.15 5.42 0.52
N ASP A 188 -4.19 4.08 0.45
CA ASP A 188 -3.30 3.21 1.21
C ASP A 188 -1.91 3.13 0.57
N TYR A 189 -1.76 3.50 -0.71
CA TYR A 189 -0.48 3.55 -1.41
C TYR A 189 -0.35 4.82 -2.26
N LEU A 190 0.38 5.80 -1.75
CA LEU A 190 0.45 7.13 -2.34
C LEU A 190 1.86 7.44 -2.79
N TYR A 191 1.95 8.31 -3.78
CA TYR A 191 3.22 8.88 -4.17
C TYR A 191 3.47 10.13 -3.35
N HIS A 192 4.57 10.16 -2.63
CA HIS A 192 4.94 11.31 -1.83
C HIS A 192 5.82 12.26 -2.64
N VAL A 193 5.43 13.55 -2.67
CA VAL A 193 6.19 14.63 -3.30
C VAL A 193 6.90 15.39 -2.16
N PRO A 194 8.23 15.62 -2.21
CA PRO A 194 9.17 15.43 -3.33
C PRO A 194 10.02 14.15 -3.23
N GLU A 195 9.59 13.15 -2.47
CA GLU A 195 10.52 12.12 -1.94
C GLU A 195 10.73 10.89 -2.85
N ASN A 196 10.19 10.91 -4.07
CA ASN A 196 10.51 9.99 -5.18
C ASN A 196 10.29 8.50 -4.86
N HIS A 197 9.30 8.22 -4.03
CA HIS A 197 8.95 6.87 -3.62
C HIS A 197 7.44 6.68 -3.57
N LEU A 198 7.03 5.41 -3.51
CA LEU A 198 5.69 4.99 -3.18
C LEU A 198 5.62 4.74 -1.68
N GLU A 199 4.81 5.48 -0.96
CA GLU A 199 4.44 5.18 0.42
C GLU A 199 3.31 4.17 0.41
N LEU A 200 3.32 3.27 1.39
CA LEU A 200 2.17 2.44 1.72
C LEU A 200 1.89 2.51 3.22
N GLY A 201 0.61 2.48 3.58
CA GLY A 201 0.18 2.57 4.97
C GLY A 201 -1.05 1.72 5.22
N PHE A 202 -1.02 0.96 6.31
CA PHE A 202 -2.14 0.15 6.76
C PHE A 202 -2.70 0.73 8.04
N LEU A 203 -3.99 1.07 8.03
CA LEU A 203 -4.59 1.74 9.17
C LEU A 203 -4.56 0.87 10.42
N LYS A 204 -4.23 1.50 11.56
CA LYS A 204 -4.46 0.92 12.88
C LYS A 204 -5.92 1.14 13.25
N THR A 205 -6.77 0.18 12.93
CA THR A 205 -8.21 0.24 13.23
C THR A 205 -8.77 -1.15 13.54
N GLU A 206 -9.77 -1.19 14.41
CA GLU A 206 -10.60 -2.37 14.65
C GLU A 206 -11.89 -2.35 13.82
N GLU A 207 -12.23 -1.23 13.19
CA GLU A 207 -13.50 -1.06 12.46
C GLU A 207 -13.47 -1.69 11.07
N ASN A 208 -12.31 -1.66 10.41
CA ASN A 208 -12.13 -2.17 9.05
C ASN A 208 -11.37 -3.51 9.08
N LEU A 209 -12.11 -4.59 8.83
CA LEU A 209 -11.62 -5.96 8.77
C LEU A 209 -10.37 -6.13 7.90
N ARG A 210 -10.27 -5.42 6.77
CA ARG A 210 -9.12 -5.58 5.86
C ARG A 210 -7.77 -5.21 6.46
N TYR A 211 -7.74 -4.29 7.43
CA TYR A 211 -6.49 -3.88 8.09
C TYR A 211 -6.19 -4.67 9.36
N GLN A 212 -7.19 -5.38 9.91
CA GLN A 212 -7.03 -6.11 11.17
C GLN A 212 -5.95 -7.20 11.13
N LEU A 213 -5.66 -7.75 9.94
CA LEU A 213 -4.57 -8.71 9.76
C LEU A 213 -3.21 -8.16 10.23
N LEU A 214 -3.04 -6.84 10.19
CA LEU A 214 -1.84 -6.16 10.68
C LEU A 214 -1.95 -5.70 12.14
N ASN A 215 -3.01 -6.04 12.86
CA ASN A 215 -3.06 -5.83 14.30
C ASN A 215 -2.40 -6.98 15.07
N GLN A 216 -2.19 -8.15 14.45
CA GLN A 216 -1.79 -9.39 15.13
C GLN A 216 -0.77 -10.24 14.35
N TRP A 217 0.28 -9.62 13.78
CA TRP A 217 1.37 -10.38 13.17
C TRP A 217 2.39 -10.87 14.21
N GLN A 218 3.15 -11.91 13.85
CA GLN A 218 4.30 -12.38 14.61
C GLN A 218 5.60 -11.85 14.04
N ALA A 219 6.62 -11.69 14.89
CA ALA A 219 7.95 -11.32 14.43
C ALA A 219 8.49 -12.40 13.47
N GLY A 220 8.98 -11.98 12.31
CA GLY A 220 9.42 -12.88 11.23
C GLY A 220 8.32 -13.28 10.25
N ASP A 221 7.05 -12.89 10.48
CA ASP A 221 6.00 -13.09 9.49
C ASP A 221 6.38 -12.41 8.18
N GLN A 222 6.23 -13.14 7.08
CA GLN A 222 6.58 -12.63 5.76
C GLN A 222 5.48 -11.69 5.25
N LEU A 223 5.85 -10.43 5.02
CA LEU A 223 5.03 -9.48 4.28
C LEU A 223 5.48 -9.46 2.81
N LYS A 224 4.56 -9.83 1.93
CA LYS A 224 4.74 -9.76 0.48
C LYS A 224 3.91 -8.61 -0.08
N ILE A 225 4.52 -7.72 -0.85
CA ILE A 225 3.85 -6.60 -1.51
C ILE A 225 3.92 -6.83 -3.02
N GLU A 226 2.77 -6.99 -3.65
CA GLU A 226 2.65 -7.20 -5.09
C GLU A 226 2.13 -5.92 -5.74
N ILE A 227 2.92 -5.35 -6.64
CA ILE A 227 2.60 -4.11 -7.35
C ILE A 227 2.26 -4.47 -8.80
N TRP A 228 1.08 -4.05 -9.23
CA TRP A 228 0.54 -4.34 -10.54
C TRP A 228 0.53 -3.07 -11.39
N ALA A 229 1.26 -3.12 -12.51
CA ALA A 229 1.48 -1.98 -13.36
C ALA A 229 1.30 -2.32 -14.85
N ASP A 230 0.93 -1.31 -15.64
CA ASP A 230 0.83 -1.46 -17.10
C ASP A 230 2.21 -1.34 -17.75
N GLY A 231 2.47 -2.18 -18.75
CA GLY A 231 3.69 -2.14 -19.55
C GLY A 231 4.91 -2.85 -18.96
N PHE A 232 4.85 -3.27 -17.69
CA PHE A 232 5.93 -3.97 -17.00
C PHE A 232 5.48 -5.29 -16.38
N ALA A 233 6.46 -6.11 -15.99
CA ALA A 233 6.23 -7.28 -15.15
C ALA A 233 5.72 -6.83 -13.78
N ASP A 234 4.78 -7.58 -13.21
CA ASP A 234 4.35 -7.35 -11.83
C ASP A 234 5.56 -7.46 -10.90
N VAL A 235 5.67 -6.52 -9.95
CA VAL A 235 6.76 -6.51 -8.97
C VAL A 235 6.28 -7.21 -7.71
N CYS A 236 7.14 -8.06 -7.16
CA CYS A 236 6.93 -8.72 -5.89
C CYS A 236 8.07 -8.36 -4.95
N LEU A 237 7.75 -7.61 -3.90
CA LEU A 237 8.66 -7.27 -2.82
C LEU A 237 8.34 -8.15 -1.61
N VAL A 238 9.38 -8.57 -0.90
CA VAL A 238 9.25 -9.43 0.26
C VAL A 238 10.09 -8.86 1.38
N THR A 239 9.51 -8.77 2.57
CA THR A 239 10.19 -8.41 3.81
C THR A 239 9.66 -9.26 4.97
N GLU A 240 10.34 -9.18 6.11
CA GLU A 240 9.93 -9.83 7.36
C GLU A 240 9.50 -8.78 8.37
N LEU A 241 8.30 -8.94 8.93
CA LEU A 241 7.75 -8.03 9.91
C LEU A 241 8.51 -8.11 11.23
N LYS A 242 8.79 -6.96 11.83
CA LYS A 242 9.40 -6.84 13.17
C LYS A 242 8.36 -7.11 14.26
N ALA A 243 8.79 -7.33 15.50
CA ALA A 243 7.86 -7.58 16.59
C ALA A 243 6.91 -6.40 16.80
N ASN A 244 5.62 -6.68 16.97
CA ASN A 244 4.62 -5.66 17.30
C ASN A 244 4.72 -5.28 18.78
N LEU A 245 4.81 -3.98 19.10
CA LEU A 245 4.81 -3.50 20.49
C LEU A 245 3.46 -3.62 21.19
N GLY A 246 2.37 -3.82 20.44
CA GLY A 246 1.00 -3.86 20.95
C GLY A 246 0.45 -2.48 21.38
N GLN A 247 1.30 -1.58 21.86
CA GLN A 247 0.95 -0.23 22.31
C GLN A 247 1.84 0.83 21.64
N PRO A 248 1.30 2.01 21.30
CA PRO A 248 2.08 3.10 20.71
C PRO A 248 3.00 3.76 21.74
N ILE A 249 4.07 4.39 21.24
CA ILE A 249 4.79 5.42 22.00
C ILE A 249 3.86 6.61 22.17
N THR A 250 3.75 7.12 23.39
CA THR A 250 2.91 8.30 23.69
C THR A 250 3.79 9.47 24.09
N ALA A 251 3.38 10.67 23.70
CA ALA A 251 4.04 11.92 24.05
C ALA A 251 3.08 12.83 24.82
N ALA A 252 3.56 13.44 25.90
CA ALA A 252 2.84 14.45 26.67
C ALA A 252 3.70 15.71 26.80
N ILE A 253 3.09 16.88 26.60
CA ILE A 253 3.74 18.17 26.82
C ILE A 253 3.43 18.58 28.26
N GLU A 254 4.47 18.80 29.06
CA GLU A 254 4.41 19.17 30.47
C GLU A 254 5.26 20.43 30.72
N GLU A 255 5.19 20.99 31.93
CA GLU A 255 5.96 22.20 32.30
C GLU A 255 7.48 22.05 32.11
N GLU A 256 8.02 20.85 32.30
CA GLU A 256 9.46 20.58 32.20
C GLU A 256 9.93 20.29 30.76
N GLY A 257 9.01 19.99 29.83
CA GLY A 257 9.34 19.56 28.48
C GLY A 257 8.36 18.55 27.89
N ILE A 258 8.84 17.76 26.92
CA ILE A 258 8.04 16.68 26.32
C ILE A 258 8.46 15.33 26.94
N LEU A 259 7.50 14.65 27.53
CA LEU A 259 7.64 13.30 28.07
C LEU A 259 7.22 12.26 27.04
N PHE A 260 8.14 11.38 26.67
CA PHE A 260 7.87 10.20 25.85
C PHE A 260 7.77 8.98 26.73
N ARG A 261 6.59 8.35 26.75
CA ARG A 261 6.36 7.08 27.44
C ARG A 261 6.43 5.95 26.44
N LEU A 262 7.39 5.07 26.66
CA LEU A 262 7.57 3.87 25.86
C LEU A 262 6.69 2.74 26.37
N PRO A 263 6.21 1.87 25.46
CA PRO A 263 5.67 0.58 25.85
C PRO A 263 6.70 -0.23 26.64
N LYS A 264 6.25 -0.95 27.66
CA LYS A 264 7.11 -1.78 28.53
C LYS A 264 8.08 -2.68 27.74
N ALA A 265 7.58 -3.35 26.70
CA ALA A 265 8.38 -4.25 25.87
C ALA A 265 9.53 -3.54 25.13
N LEU A 266 9.36 -2.26 24.77
CA LEU A 266 10.40 -1.44 24.15
C LEU A 266 11.37 -0.90 25.21
N ALA A 267 10.83 -0.41 26.32
CA ALA A 267 11.58 0.10 27.46
C ALA A 267 12.57 -0.93 28.02
N GLU A 268 12.14 -2.19 28.18
CA GLU A 268 12.98 -3.28 28.68
C GLU A 268 14.24 -3.53 27.83
N VAL A 269 14.21 -3.18 26.54
CA VAL A 269 15.35 -3.39 25.65
C VAL A 269 16.17 -2.12 25.46
N ILE A 270 15.53 -0.95 25.42
CA ILE A 270 16.21 0.32 25.14
C ILE A 270 16.76 1.00 26.40
N TYR A 271 16.07 0.88 27.53
CA TYR A 271 16.53 1.49 28.78
C TYR A 271 17.89 0.95 29.25
N PRO A 272 18.18 -0.38 29.19
CA PRO A 272 19.47 -0.91 29.58
C PRO A 272 20.61 -0.50 28.65
N SER A 273 20.37 -0.41 27.33
CA SER A 273 21.38 0.08 26.37
C SER A 273 21.61 1.59 26.49
N LYS A 274 20.70 2.31 27.16
CA LYS A 274 20.63 3.79 27.15
C LYS A 274 20.61 4.34 25.73
N ASP A 275 20.16 3.54 24.76
CA ASP A 275 20.01 3.99 23.38
C ASP A 275 19.04 5.16 23.36
N LYS A 276 19.46 6.22 22.68
CA LYS A 276 18.67 7.43 22.53
C LYS A 276 18.01 7.37 21.17
N GLY A 277 16.69 7.51 21.11
CA GLY A 277 16.01 7.78 19.85
C GLY A 277 16.60 9.02 19.18
N ILE A 278 16.62 9.03 17.85
CA ILE A 278 17.12 10.16 17.09
C ILE A 278 15.92 11.10 16.85
N TRP A 279 16.03 12.30 17.40
CA TRP A 279 14.99 13.32 17.25
C TRP A 279 15.26 14.14 16.01
N PHE A 280 14.21 14.60 15.37
CA PHE A 280 14.31 15.41 14.17
C PHE A 280 13.34 16.59 14.29
N VAL A 281 13.88 17.79 14.11
CA VAL A 281 13.10 18.88 13.51
C VAL A 281 12.81 18.45 12.08
N GLU A 282 11.61 18.72 11.57
CA GLU A 282 11.11 18.32 10.25
C GLU A 282 12.16 18.51 9.12
N ASP A 283 13.08 19.48 9.27
CA ASP A 283 14.15 19.78 8.31
C ASP A 283 15.59 19.36 8.68
N SER A 284 15.99 19.14 9.95
CA SER A 284 17.42 19.13 10.34
C SER A 284 18.01 17.76 10.71
N TRP A 285 17.15 16.79 10.97
CA TRP A 285 17.52 15.45 11.41
C TRP A 285 18.57 15.38 12.58
N GLN A 286 18.58 16.33 13.52
CA GLN A 286 19.54 16.38 14.66
C GLN A 286 18.98 15.83 15.98
N PRO A 287 19.67 14.88 16.66
CA PRO A 287 19.23 14.32 17.93
C PRO A 287 19.11 15.39 19.02
N LEU A 288 17.99 15.42 19.72
CA LEU A 288 17.74 16.31 20.86
C LEU A 288 18.26 15.65 22.13
N PRO A 289 18.98 16.40 22.97
CA PRO A 289 19.39 15.89 24.27
C PRO A 289 18.15 15.66 25.14
N GLY A 290 18.17 14.54 25.84
CA GLY A 290 17.15 14.19 26.83
C GLY A 290 17.75 13.31 27.92
N LYS A 291 16.93 13.00 28.91
CA LYS A 291 17.29 12.10 30.01
C LYS A 291 16.15 11.14 30.31
N TRP A 292 16.52 9.94 30.74
CA TRP A 292 15.58 9.01 31.33
C TRP A 292 15.17 9.53 32.71
N LEU A 293 13.87 9.67 32.94
CA LEU A 293 13.33 9.93 34.28
C LEU A 293 13.15 8.62 35.04
N ASP A 294 12.72 7.59 34.32
CA ASP A 294 12.53 6.23 34.80
C ASP A 294 12.75 5.24 33.66
N GLU A 295 12.40 3.96 33.86
CA GLU A 295 12.61 2.89 32.88
C GLU A 295 11.81 3.05 31.58
N GLN A 296 10.69 3.78 31.61
CA GLN A 296 9.76 3.92 30.49
C GLN A 296 9.63 5.36 29.99
N THR A 297 10.07 6.35 30.77
CA THR A 297 9.87 7.76 30.49
C THR A 297 11.16 8.46 30.11
N TRP A 298 11.19 8.98 28.88
CA TRP A 298 12.25 9.83 28.37
C TRP A 298 11.78 11.29 28.30
N LEU A 299 12.51 12.20 28.94
CA LEU A 299 12.23 13.64 28.92
C LEU A 299 13.18 14.33 27.94
N VAL A 300 12.62 15.15 27.06
CA VAL A 300 13.35 16.24 26.41
C VAL A 300 12.92 17.54 27.04
N ALA A 301 13.88 18.20 27.69
CA ALA A 301 13.64 19.41 28.45
C ALA A 301 13.30 20.59 27.53
N ASN A 302 12.48 21.53 28.02
CA ASN A 302 12.11 22.74 27.27
C ASN A 302 13.32 23.53 26.75
N GLU A 303 14.42 23.58 27.50
CA GLU A 303 15.66 24.26 27.09
C GLU A 303 16.31 23.65 25.84
N SER A 304 15.99 22.38 25.55
CA SER A 304 16.46 21.64 24.38
C SER A 304 15.50 21.75 23.19
N LEU A 305 14.28 22.25 23.42
CA LEU A 305 13.29 22.49 22.40
C LEU A 305 13.50 23.92 21.86
N GLY A 306 13.60 24.07 20.55
CA GLY A 306 13.61 25.40 19.92
C GLY A 306 12.20 26.00 19.83
N ASP A 307 12.08 27.13 19.12
CA ASP A 307 10.79 27.79 18.86
C ASP A 307 9.98 27.13 17.74
N LEU A 308 10.01 25.80 17.66
CA LEU A 308 9.40 25.06 16.55
C LEU A 308 8.01 24.53 16.94
N PRO A 309 7.02 24.63 16.04
CA PRO A 309 5.66 24.20 16.32
C PRO A 309 5.49 22.67 16.27
N ARG A 310 6.45 21.93 15.68
CA ARG A 310 6.37 20.48 15.48
C ARG A 310 7.72 19.80 15.63
N TYR A 311 7.66 18.63 16.23
CA TYR A 311 8.79 17.74 16.45
C TYR A 311 8.44 16.35 15.96
N GLN A 312 9.43 15.66 15.37
CA GLN A 312 9.32 14.26 15.03
C GLN A 312 10.37 13.47 15.80
N VAL A 313 9.99 12.30 16.29
CA VAL A 313 10.90 11.42 17.04
C VAL A 313 10.96 10.08 16.35
N LYS A 314 12.15 9.68 15.92
CA LYS A 314 12.40 8.38 15.27
C LYS A 314 13.18 7.46 16.20
N TRP A 315 12.60 6.31 16.49
CA TRP A 315 13.26 5.26 17.25
C TRP A 315 13.45 4.08 16.34
N THR A 316 14.68 3.60 16.17
CA THR A 316 14.97 2.42 15.34
C THR A 316 15.56 1.34 16.22
N HIS A 317 14.94 0.16 16.21
CA HIS A 317 15.40 -0.97 17.00
C HIS A 317 15.41 -2.26 16.15
N PRO A 318 16.46 -3.10 16.19
CA PRO A 318 16.54 -4.29 15.34
C PRO A 318 15.37 -5.27 15.50
N LEU A 319 14.82 -5.41 16.71
CA LEU A 319 13.70 -6.32 17.00
C LEU A 319 12.32 -5.73 16.70
N TYR A 320 12.19 -4.42 16.84
CA TYR A 320 10.89 -3.73 16.84
C TYR A 320 10.71 -2.84 15.60
N GLY A 321 11.75 -2.62 14.81
CA GLY A 321 11.72 -1.76 13.61
C GLY A 321 11.81 -0.28 13.94
N THR A 322 11.37 0.55 13.00
CA THR A 322 11.38 2.01 13.12
C THR A 322 10.03 2.53 13.60
N TYR A 323 10.02 3.39 14.61
CA TYR A 323 8.86 4.12 15.10
C TYR A 323 9.04 5.59 14.79
N LEU A 324 7.98 6.24 14.34
CA LEU A 324 7.98 7.67 14.11
C LEU A 324 6.78 8.28 14.85
N THR A 325 7.04 9.22 15.74
CA THR A 325 6.00 9.93 16.50
C THR A 325 6.11 11.42 16.23
N VAL A 326 4.99 12.04 15.84
CA VAL A 326 4.91 13.48 15.61
C VAL A 326 4.26 14.14 16.82
N VAL A 327 4.88 15.18 17.34
CA VAL A 327 4.37 16.00 18.44
C VAL A 327 4.22 17.42 17.95
N SER A 328 3.03 18.00 18.12
CA SER A 328 2.78 19.42 17.82
C SER A 328 2.68 20.19 19.12
N ILE A 329 3.53 21.22 19.28
CA ILE A 329 3.44 22.18 20.38
C ILE A 329 2.50 23.30 19.92
N LYS A 330 1.48 23.59 20.73
CA LYS A 330 0.48 24.63 20.43
C LYS A 330 0.91 25.98 20.94
#